data_AF-A0A3M1PK67-F1
#
_entry.id   AF-A0A3M1PK67-F1
#
_cell.length_a   1.000
_cell.length_b   1.000
_cell.length_c   1.000
_cell.angle_alpha   90.00
_cell.angle_beta   90.00
_cell.angle_gamma   90.00
#
_symmetry.space_group_name_H-M   'P 1'
#
loop_
_entity.id
_entity.type
_entity.pdbx_description
1 polymer ?
#
loop_
_entity_poly.entity_id
_entity_poly.type
_entity_poly.pdbx_seq_one_letter_code
_entity_poly.pdbx_strand_id
1 'polypeptide(L)'
;MDLSLTGSAWLSGLAFFGLAFVPCFWGYQTLARIRGPFYVGERLLLGMTLGLASYTALCLVGSLLFGVRTATFLLVLVLLATAGGYLLAKGRLRQRGAFAAPARTGMVDRWGLAVFLCSALLFWLLARRLILWQGGGLSTGYLDNWGDLPLHLSLITSFTSDTTLRLQSTILAGEPLTYPFMADFFSATTVVFGLPLEFAVEWPTVMFNS
;
A
#
# COMPACT_ATOMS: atom_id res chain seq x y z
N MET A 1 14.94 -23.21 -19.31
CA MET A 1 14.17 -22.03 -19.77
C MET A 1 12.71 -22.45 -19.75
N ASP A 2 12.06 -22.26 -18.61
CA ASP A 2 10.69 -22.75 -18.38
C ASP A 2 9.66 -21.68 -18.73
N LEU A 3 8.74 -22.05 -19.61
CA LEU A 3 7.62 -21.23 -20.11
C LEU A 3 6.43 -21.15 -19.13
N SER A 4 6.64 -21.37 -17.82
CA SER A 4 5.61 -21.30 -16.78
C SER A 4 5.46 -19.91 -16.13
N LEU A 5 6.34 -18.95 -16.46
CA LEU A 5 6.41 -17.63 -15.81
C LEU A 5 5.41 -16.59 -16.35
N THR A 6 4.69 -16.88 -17.43
CA THR A 6 3.77 -15.89 -18.04
C THR A 6 2.41 -15.87 -17.33
N GLY A 7 1.90 -17.01 -16.86
CA GLY A 7 0.61 -17.08 -16.17
C GLY A 7 0.61 -16.44 -14.77
N SER A 8 1.72 -16.52 -14.03
CA SER A 8 1.87 -15.93 -12.70
C SER A 8 2.06 -14.41 -12.74
N ALA A 9 2.70 -13.88 -13.79
CA ALA A 9 2.98 -12.45 -13.93
C ALA A 9 1.72 -11.60 -14.19
N TRP A 10 0.72 -12.13 -14.91
CA TRP A 10 -0.55 -11.44 -15.12
C TRP A 10 -1.40 -11.38 -13.85
N LEU A 11 -1.41 -12.48 -13.08
CA LEU A 11 -2.11 -12.56 -11.81
C LEU A 11 -1.48 -11.63 -10.77
N SER A 12 -0.15 -11.55 -10.71
CA SER A 12 0.56 -10.61 -9.84
C SER A 12 0.34 -9.15 -10.27
N GLY A 13 0.30 -8.86 -11.58
CA GLY A 13 -0.02 -7.53 -12.10
C GLY A 13 -1.46 -7.08 -11.79
N LEU A 14 -2.44 -7.97 -11.92
CA LEU A 14 -3.84 -7.70 -11.57
C LEU A 14 -4.02 -7.53 -10.06
N ALA A 15 -3.37 -8.37 -9.26
CA ALA A 15 -3.38 -8.25 -7.81
C ALA A 15 -2.77 -6.91 -7.37
N PHE A 16 -1.63 -6.53 -7.95
CA PHE A 16 -1.00 -5.23 -7.72
C PHE A 16 -1.95 -4.08 -8.07
N PHE A 17 -2.56 -4.12 -9.27
CA PHE A 17 -3.48 -3.07 -9.68
C PHE A 17 -4.67 -2.96 -8.73
N GLY A 18 -5.26 -4.07 -8.29
CA GLY A 18 -6.35 -4.08 -7.31
C GLY A 18 -5.93 -3.49 -5.96
N LEU A 19 -4.78 -3.91 -5.44
CA LEU A 19 -4.21 -3.46 -4.16
C LEU A 19 -3.86 -1.97 -4.15
N ALA A 20 -3.44 -1.42 -5.29
CA ALA A 20 -3.13 0.00 -5.42
C ALA A 20 -4.39 0.83 -5.70
N PHE A 21 -5.14 0.44 -6.72
CA PHE A 21 -6.22 1.26 -7.28
C PHE A 21 -7.42 1.36 -6.35
N VAL A 22 -7.87 0.24 -5.78
CA VAL A 22 -9.12 0.23 -4.98
C VAL A 22 -8.99 1.08 -3.72
N PRO A 23 -7.93 0.95 -2.90
CA PRO A 23 -7.73 1.83 -1.75
C PRO A 23 -7.60 3.30 -2.16
N CYS A 24 -6.82 3.60 -3.19
CA CYS A 24 -6.62 4.97 -3.66
C CYS A 24 -7.94 5.60 -4.17
N PHE A 25 -8.75 4.82 -4.89
CA PHE A 25 -10.08 5.24 -5.34
C PHE A 25 -10.99 5.53 -4.13
N TRP A 26 -11.06 4.62 -3.15
CA TRP A 26 -11.82 4.85 -1.92
C TRP A 26 -11.40 6.14 -1.21
N GLY A 27 -10.11 6.34 -1.00
CA GLY A 27 -9.60 7.51 -0.29
C GLY A 27 -9.84 8.81 -1.06
N TYR A 28 -9.66 8.82 -2.38
CA TYR A 28 -10.00 9.96 -3.23
C TYR A 28 -11.49 10.31 -3.14
N GLN A 29 -12.37 9.30 -3.27
CA GLN A 29 -13.83 9.51 -3.19
C GLN A 29 -14.27 10.03 -1.83
N THR A 30 -13.61 9.59 -0.76
CA THR A 30 -13.85 10.08 0.61
C THR A 30 -13.42 11.54 0.74
N LEU A 31 -12.21 11.88 0.30
CA LEU A 31 -11.69 13.25 0.35
C LEU A 31 -12.46 14.21 -0.55
N ALA A 32 -13.00 13.74 -1.67
CA ALA A 32 -13.90 14.50 -2.54
C ALA A 32 -15.18 14.97 -1.83
N ARG A 33 -15.53 14.38 -0.68
CA ARG A 33 -16.67 14.83 0.15
C ARG A 33 -16.31 15.90 1.17
N ILE A 34 -15.03 16.04 1.48
CA ILE A 34 -14.52 17.06 2.38
C ILE A 34 -14.46 18.38 1.61
N ARG A 35 -15.26 19.35 2.09
CA ARG A 35 -15.24 20.72 1.60
C ARG A 35 -13.98 21.38 2.13
N GLY A 36 -13.03 21.65 1.24
CA GLY A 36 -11.77 22.29 1.56
C GLY A 36 -11.11 22.83 0.29
N PRO A 37 -10.27 23.87 0.42
CA PRO A 37 -9.63 24.55 -0.71
C PRO A 37 -8.46 23.74 -1.30
N PHE A 38 -8.59 22.42 -1.41
CA PHE A 38 -7.54 21.55 -1.92
C PHE A 38 -7.42 21.60 -3.44
N TYR A 39 -6.19 21.65 -3.95
CA TYR A 39 -5.86 21.41 -5.35
C TYR A 39 -6.14 19.95 -5.75
N VAL A 40 -6.27 19.68 -7.04
CA VAL A 40 -6.50 18.31 -7.54
C VAL A 40 -5.34 17.38 -7.15
N GLY A 41 -4.10 17.87 -7.22
CA GLY A 41 -2.91 17.12 -6.80
C GLY A 41 -2.94 16.75 -5.32
N GLU A 42 -3.28 17.71 -4.44
CA GLU A 42 -3.42 17.46 -3.00
C GLU A 42 -4.52 16.43 -2.71
N ARG A 43 -5.64 16.51 -3.43
CA ARG A 43 -6.74 15.53 -3.31
C ARG A 43 -6.32 14.13 -3.73
N LEU A 44 -5.48 14.01 -4.75
CA LEU A 44 -4.93 12.72 -5.16
C LEU A 44 -3.97 12.18 -4.10
N LEU A 45 -2.97 12.98 -3.68
CA LEU A 45 -1.97 12.53 -2.70
C LEU A 45 -2.59 12.16 -1.35
N LEU A 46 -3.36 13.07 -0.75
CA LEU A 46 -4.04 12.82 0.52
C LEU A 46 -5.06 11.67 0.40
N GLY A 47 -5.73 11.57 -0.75
CA GLY A 47 -6.65 10.47 -1.05
C GLY A 47 -5.94 9.12 -1.13
N MET A 48 -4.78 9.05 -1.79
CA MET A 48 -3.95 7.84 -1.86
C MET A 48 -3.48 7.42 -0.47
N THR A 49 -2.92 8.34 0.33
CA THR A 49 -2.47 8.07 1.70
C THR A 49 -3.61 7.59 2.59
N LEU A 50 -4.75 8.29 2.57
CA LEU A 50 -5.94 7.90 3.33
C LEU A 50 -6.44 6.52 2.91
N GLY A 51 -6.46 6.28 1.60
CA GLY A 51 -6.88 5.02 1.00
C GLY A 51 -6.07 3.83 1.48
N LEU A 52 -4.74 3.91 1.28
CA LEU A 52 -3.79 2.87 1.68
C LEU A 52 -3.81 2.67 3.20
N ALA A 53 -3.78 3.74 4.00
CA ALA A 53 -3.87 3.65 5.46
C ALA A 53 -5.17 2.97 5.92
N SER A 54 -6.30 3.33 5.33
CA SER A 54 -7.60 2.71 5.62
C SER A 54 -7.60 1.22 5.26
N TYR A 55 -7.08 0.87 4.08
CA TYR A 55 -6.97 -0.52 3.63
C TYR A 55 -6.12 -1.35 4.60
N THR A 56 -4.91 -0.89 4.93
CA THR A 56 -4.00 -1.57 5.84
C THR A 56 -4.61 -1.75 7.22
N ALA A 57 -5.23 -0.70 7.78
CA ALA A 57 -5.87 -0.75 9.09
C ALA A 57 -7.07 -1.71 9.11
N LEU A 58 -7.91 -1.71 8.08
CA LEU A 58 -9.05 -2.63 7.99
C LEU A 58 -8.59 -4.08 7.80
N CYS A 59 -7.53 -4.30 7.01
CA CYS A 59 -6.92 -5.62 6.87
C CYS A 59 -6.34 -6.10 8.20
N LEU A 60 -5.74 -5.21 9.00
CA LEU A 60 -5.23 -5.55 10.33
C LEU A 60 -6.36 -6.02 11.23
N VAL A 61 -7.42 -5.21 11.35
CA VAL A 61 -8.60 -5.56 12.15
C VAL A 61 -9.22 -6.87 11.67
N GLY A 62 -9.37 -7.05 10.36
CA GLY A 62 -9.85 -8.31 9.77
C GLY A 62 -8.96 -9.50 10.12
N SER A 63 -7.63 -9.33 10.06
CA SER A 63 -6.68 -10.38 10.39
C SER A 63 -6.62 -10.72 11.88
N LEU A 64 -6.88 -9.75 12.76
CA LEU A 64 -7.04 -10.02 14.20
C LEU A 64 -8.28 -10.87 14.50
N LEU A 65 -9.35 -10.73 13.70
CA LEU A 65 -10.61 -11.44 13.91
C LEU A 65 -10.66 -12.81 13.21
N PHE A 66 -10.11 -12.89 11.99
CA PHE A 66 -10.27 -14.06 11.10
C PHE A 66 -8.95 -14.71 10.69
N GLY A 67 -7.83 -14.15 11.15
CA GLY A 67 -6.50 -14.57 10.75
C GLY A 67 -6.02 -13.95 9.43
N VAL A 68 -4.72 -14.10 9.16
CA VAL A 68 -4.11 -13.61 7.92
C VAL A 68 -4.47 -14.55 6.77
N ARG A 69 -5.41 -14.12 5.94
CA ARG A 69 -5.96 -14.91 4.82
C ARG A 69 -6.23 -14.02 3.62
N THR A 70 -6.02 -14.56 2.42
CA THR A 70 -6.37 -13.86 1.16
C THR A 70 -7.84 -13.44 1.13
N ALA A 71 -8.74 -14.26 1.68
CA ALA A 71 -10.18 -13.95 1.76
C ALA A 71 -10.47 -12.68 2.59
N THR A 72 -9.76 -12.48 3.71
CA THR A 72 -9.88 -11.29 4.56
C THR A 72 -9.53 -10.03 3.77
N PHE A 73 -8.41 -10.07 3.05
CA PHE A 73 -7.94 -8.91 2.26
C PHE A 73 -8.84 -8.63 1.05
N LEU A 74 -9.30 -9.67 0.35
CA LEU A 74 -10.27 -9.53 -0.74
C LEU A 74 -11.59 -8.93 -0.25
N LEU A 75 -12.09 -9.35 0.91
CA LEU A 75 -13.30 -8.78 1.50
C LEU A 75 -13.13 -7.28 1.75
N VAL A 76 -12.00 -6.86 2.33
CA VAL A 76 -11.71 -5.43 2.55
C VAL A 76 -11.66 -4.67 1.21
N LEU A 77 -10.99 -5.22 0.18
CA LEU A 77 -10.98 -4.60 -1.16
C LEU A 77 -12.40 -4.44 -1.73
N VAL A 78 -13.25 -5.47 -1.64
CA VAL A 78 -14.65 -5.39 -2.09
C VAL A 78 -15.44 -4.34 -1.31
N LEU A 79 -15.26 -4.25 0.01
CA LEU A 79 -15.92 -3.25 0.84
C LEU A 79 -15.47 -1.82 0.47
N LEU A 80 -14.18 -1.59 0.24
CA LEU A 80 -13.68 -0.29 -0.18
C LEU A 80 -14.14 0.08 -1.59
N ALA A 81 -14.14 -0.86 -2.53
CA ALA A 81 -14.64 -0.66 -3.89
C ALA A 81 -16.13 -0.30 -3.92
N THR A 82 -16.95 -1.03 -3.15
CA THR A 82 -18.40 -0.79 -3.05
C THR A 82 -18.69 0.56 -2.37
N ALA A 83 -17.99 0.88 -1.28
CA ALA A 83 -18.14 2.15 -0.60
C ALA A 83 -17.69 3.33 -1.48
N GLY A 84 -16.56 3.21 -2.17
CA GLY A 84 -16.07 4.19 -3.14
C GLY A 84 -17.04 4.40 -4.30
N GLY A 85 -17.61 3.31 -4.84
CA GLY A 85 -18.62 3.34 -5.90
C GLY A 85 -19.92 4.02 -5.46
N TYR A 86 -20.40 3.73 -4.25
CA TYR A 86 -21.54 4.41 -3.63
C TYR A 86 -21.29 5.91 -3.47
N LEU A 87 -20.08 6.30 -3.02
CA LEU A 87 -19.69 7.70 -2.94
C LEU A 87 -19.56 8.36 -4.32
N LEU A 88 -19.13 7.65 -5.35
CA LEU A 88 -19.16 8.20 -6.70
C LEU A 88 -20.58 8.48 -7.18
N ALA A 89 -21.48 7.50 -7.05
CA ALA A 89 -22.88 7.60 -7.47
C ALA A 89 -23.61 8.76 -6.78
N LYS A 90 -23.51 8.86 -5.45
CA LYS A 90 -24.12 9.93 -4.67
C LYS A 90 -23.51 11.31 -4.98
N GLY A 91 -22.23 11.37 -5.38
CA GLY A 91 -21.57 12.61 -5.81
C GLY A 91 -22.12 13.13 -7.14
N ARG A 92 -22.29 12.24 -8.12
CA ARG A 92 -22.87 12.56 -9.44
C ARG A 92 -24.32 13.05 -9.32
N LEU A 93 -25.11 12.45 -8.43
CA LEU A 93 -26.49 12.89 -8.18
C LEU A 93 -26.55 14.31 -7.58
N ARG A 94 -25.62 14.65 -6.69
CA ARG A 94 -25.56 15.98 -6.05
C ARG A 94 -25.11 17.08 -7.01
N GLN A 95 -24.17 16.80 -7.90
CA GLN A 95 -23.71 17.76 -8.92
C GLN A 95 -24.75 18.04 -10.01
N ARG A 96 -25.67 17.09 -10.25
CA ARG A 96 -26.83 17.31 -11.15
C ARG A 96 -27.88 18.26 -10.55
N GLY A 97 -27.87 18.50 -9.25
CA GLY A 97 -28.91 19.29 -8.55
C GLY A 97 -28.45 20.61 -7.91
N ALA A 98 -27.14 20.89 -7.79
CA ALA A 98 -26.65 22.13 -7.20
C ALA A 98 -25.26 22.51 -7.74
N PHE A 99 -25.05 23.82 -7.98
CA PHE A 99 -23.75 24.43 -8.24
C PHE A 99 -22.75 23.98 -7.16
N ALA A 100 -21.84 23.07 -7.52
CA ALA A 100 -20.77 22.65 -6.65
C ALA A 100 -19.82 23.83 -6.45
N ALA A 101 -19.49 24.14 -5.19
CA ALA A 101 -18.45 25.11 -4.87
C ALA A 101 -17.20 24.78 -5.71
N PRO A 102 -16.61 25.77 -6.40
CA PRO A 102 -15.49 25.52 -7.27
C PRO A 102 -14.38 24.95 -6.39
N ALA A 103 -13.96 23.71 -6.68
CA ALA A 103 -12.57 23.37 -6.39
C ALA A 103 -11.71 24.48 -7.02
N ARG A 104 -10.51 24.74 -6.50
CA ARG A 104 -9.52 25.51 -7.27
C ARG A 104 -9.18 24.66 -8.50
N THR A 105 -10.01 24.77 -9.53
CA THR A 105 -10.01 23.95 -10.73
C THR A 105 -8.86 24.42 -11.57
N GLY A 106 -7.87 23.55 -11.77
CA GLY A 106 -7.09 23.57 -13.00
C GLY A 106 -5.57 23.59 -12.84
N MET A 107 -5.01 23.88 -11.67
CA MET A 107 -3.56 23.85 -11.51
C MET A 107 -3.14 22.65 -10.67
N VAL A 108 -2.61 21.63 -11.34
CA VAL A 108 -1.62 20.75 -10.73
C VAL A 108 -0.43 21.63 -10.40
N ASP A 109 0.00 21.65 -9.14
CA ASP A 109 1.26 22.28 -8.79
C ASP A 109 2.38 21.52 -9.50
N ARG A 110 2.86 22.08 -10.63
CA ARG A 110 3.89 21.48 -11.47
C ARG A 110 5.20 21.25 -10.70
N TRP A 111 5.50 22.09 -9.72
CA TRP A 111 6.70 21.95 -8.91
C TRP A 111 6.50 20.85 -7.88
N GLY A 112 5.37 20.82 -7.19
CA GLY A 112 5.00 19.71 -6.31
C GLY A 112 4.96 18.36 -7.04
N LEU A 113 4.39 18.30 -8.25
CA LEU A 113 4.40 17.10 -9.09
C LEU A 113 5.82 16.70 -9.51
N ALA A 114 6.64 17.66 -9.96
CA ALA A 114 8.02 17.38 -10.34
C ALA A 114 8.83 16.85 -9.16
N VAL A 115 8.71 17.46 -7.97
CA VAL A 115 9.35 16.98 -6.75
C VAL A 115 8.87 15.57 -6.41
N PHE A 116 7.56 15.31 -6.43
CA PHE A 116 7.01 13.98 -6.17
C PHE A 116 7.55 12.93 -7.13
N LEU A 117 7.55 13.20 -8.45
CA LEU A 117 8.04 12.27 -9.46
C LEU A 117 9.55 12.04 -9.35
N CYS A 118 10.34 13.09 -9.10
CA CYS A 118 11.78 12.97 -8.88
C CYS A 118 12.10 12.18 -7.61
N SER A 119 11.39 12.44 -6.51
CA SER A 119 11.52 11.67 -5.27
C SER A 119 11.11 10.21 -5.50
N ALA A 120 9.95 9.94 -6.10
CA ALA A 120 9.52 8.57 -6.38
C ALA A 120 10.51 7.81 -7.27
N LEU A 121 11.10 8.47 -8.27
CA LEU A 121 12.15 7.89 -9.10
C LEU A 121 13.42 7.59 -8.28
N LEU A 122 13.85 8.55 -7.45
CA LEU A 122 15.02 8.38 -6.58
C LEU A 122 14.80 7.21 -5.61
N PHE A 123 13.68 7.20 -4.88
CA PHE A 123 13.32 6.13 -3.95
C PHE A 123 13.17 4.79 -4.67
N TRP A 124 12.65 4.76 -5.90
CA TRP A 124 12.60 3.53 -6.68
C TRP A 124 14.00 3.00 -7.02
N LEU A 125 14.92 3.88 -7.45
CA LEU A 125 16.31 3.50 -7.73
C LEU A 125 17.03 2.99 -6.47
N LEU A 126 16.77 3.61 -5.32
CA LEU A 126 17.32 3.18 -4.03
C LEU A 126 16.69 1.84 -3.57
N ALA A 127 15.37 1.71 -3.70
CA ALA A 127 14.62 0.55 -3.25
C ALA A 127 15.07 -0.73 -3.98
N ARG A 128 15.39 -0.63 -5.27
CA ARG A 128 15.96 -1.74 -6.07
C ARG A 128 17.32 -2.24 -5.60
N ARG A 129 17.96 -1.54 -4.66
CA ARG A 129 19.24 -1.93 -4.03
C ARG A 129 19.06 -2.43 -2.59
N LEU A 130 17.84 -2.44 -2.04
CA LEU A 130 17.57 -2.94 -0.69
C LEU A 130 17.80 -4.45 -0.59
N ILE A 131 17.24 -5.21 -1.54
CA ILE A 131 17.35 -6.67 -1.57
C ILE A 131 18.10 -7.09 -2.82
N LEU A 132 19.24 -7.76 -2.62
CA LEU A 132 20.09 -8.32 -3.65
C LEU A 132 20.27 -9.81 -3.39
N TRP A 133 19.81 -10.65 -4.31
CA TRP A 133 20.10 -12.08 -4.27
C TRP A 133 21.48 -12.35 -4.86
N GLN A 134 22.42 -12.82 -4.04
CA GLN A 134 23.80 -13.11 -4.46
C GLN A 134 24.26 -14.43 -3.86
N GLY A 135 24.75 -15.35 -4.70
CA GLY A 135 25.35 -16.62 -4.23
C GLY A 135 24.39 -17.52 -3.44
N GLY A 136 23.07 -17.41 -3.66
CA GLY A 136 22.05 -18.14 -2.89
C GLY A 136 21.71 -17.52 -1.52
N GLY A 137 22.33 -16.40 -1.18
CA GLY A 137 22.03 -15.61 0.02
C GLY A 137 21.36 -14.27 -0.29
N LEU A 138 20.81 -13.66 0.76
CA LEU A 138 20.27 -12.31 0.74
C LEU A 138 21.38 -11.31 1.10
N SER A 139 21.51 -10.25 0.33
CA SER A 139 22.45 -9.15 0.56
C SER A 139 21.74 -7.81 0.41
N THR A 140 22.30 -6.74 0.98
CA THR A 140 21.80 -5.37 0.84
C THR A 140 22.87 -4.47 0.22
N GLY A 141 22.45 -3.49 -0.58
CA GLY A 141 23.34 -2.49 -1.16
C GLY A 141 23.78 -1.39 -0.18
N TYR A 142 23.21 -1.35 1.02
CA TYR A 142 23.45 -0.30 2.02
C TYR A 142 23.92 -0.88 3.34
N LEU A 143 25.02 -0.34 3.88
CA LEU A 143 25.60 -0.78 5.16
C LEU A 143 24.67 -0.51 6.34
N ASP A 144 23.89 0.56 6.29
CA ASP A 144 23.01 0.96 7.39
C ASP A 144 21.77 0.05 7.51
N ASN A 145 21.49 -0.77 6.50
CA ASN A 145 20.32 -1.65 6.46
C ASN A 145 20.56 -3.03 7.10
N TRP A 146 21.74 -3.31 7.63
CA TRP A 146 22.06 -4.64 8.18
C TRP A 146 21.25 -4.98 9.44
N GLY A 147 20.76 -3.99 10.18
CA GLY A 147 19.84 -4.19 11.30
C GLY A 147 18.37 -3.99 10.92
N ASP A 148 18.11 -2.95 10.13
CA ASP A 148 16.75 -2.51 9.77
C ASP A 148 16.05 -3.47 8.80
N LEU A 149 16.71 -3.83 7.70
CA LEU A 149 16.11 -4.68 6.67
C LEU A 149 15.76 -6.08 7.21
N PRO A 150 16.62 -6.79 7.97
CA PRO A 150 16.21 -8.07 8.56
C PRO A 150 15.02 -7.96 9.52
N LEU A 151 14.88 -6.87 10.27
CA LEU A 151 13.70 -6.64 11.11
C LEU A 151 12.43 -6.55 10.25
N HIS A 152 12.42 -5.69 9.24
CA HIS A 152 11.30 -5.56 8.30
C HIS A 152 10.93 -6.89 7.65
N LEU A 153 11.92 -7.63 7.13
CA LEU A 153 11.70 -8.93 6.52
C LEU A 153 11.17 -9.97 7.50
N SER A 154 11.66 -9.96 8.75
CA SER A 154 11.16 -10.85 9.80
C SER A 154 9.69 -10.56 10.14
N LEU A 155 9.28 -9.29 10.15
CA LEU A 155 7.89 -8.89 10.40
C LEU A 155 6.99 -9.33 9.25
N ILE A 156 7.34 -8.99 8.01
CA ILE A 156 6.59 -9.38 6.81
C ILE A 156 6.41 -10.90 6.76
N THR A 157 7.50 -11.65 6.94
CA THR A 157 7.45 -13.11 6.93
C THR A 157 6.60 -13.65 8.08
N SER A 158 6.73 -13.12 9.30
CA SER A 158 5.90 -13.52 10.44
C SER A 158 4.41 -13.37 10.17
N PHE A 159 3.99 -12.25 9.56
CA PHE A 159 2.59 -12.00 9.21
C PHE A 159 2.08 -12.94 8.11
N THR A 160 2.93 -13.35 7.19
CA THR A 160 2.54 -14.25 6.08
C THR A 160 2.55 -15.73 6.45
N SER A 161 3.37 -16.11 7.43
CA SER A 161 3.64 -17.53 7.77
C SER A 161 2.61 -18.14 8.73
N ASP A 162 1.99 -17.33 9.59
CA ASP A 162 0.98 -17.81 10.55
C ASP A 162 -0.44 -17.47 10.06
N THR A 163 -1.34 -18.43 10.18
CA THR A 163 -2.77 -18.19 9.92
C THR A 163 -3.41 -17.35 11.02
N THR A 164 -2.85 -17.34 12.23
CA THR A 164 -3.30 -16.52 13.35
C THR A 164 -2.37 -15.32 13.50
N LEU A 165 -2.90 -14.11 13.42
CA LEU A 165 -2.07 -12.92 13.58
C LEU A 165 -1.60 -12.78 15.03
N ARG A 166 -0.29 -12.84 15.24
CA ARG A 166 0.36 -12.59 16.54
C ARG A 166 1.16 -11.30 16.48
N LEU A 167 0.82 -10.33 17.31
CA LEU A 167 1.56 -9.08 17.44
C LEU A 167 2.69 -9.25 18.48
N GLN A 168 3.67 -10.10 18.15
CA GLN A 168 4.84 -10.37 18.98
C GLN A 168 6.10 -9.84 18.31
N SER A 169 7.07 -9.44 19.13
CA SER A 169 8.39 -9.02 18.64
C SER A 169 9.11 -10.19 17.97
N THR A 170 9.71 -9.93 16.82
CA THR A 170 10.53 -10.90 16.09
C THR A 170 11.97 -10.94 16.58
N ILE A 171 12.38 -9.96 17.39
CA ILE A 171 13.73 -9.87 17.97
C ILE A 171 13.74 -10.35 19.43
N LEU A 172 12.67 -10.06 20.19
CA LEU A 172 12.56 -10.39 21.61
C LEU A 172 11.42 -11.39 21.81
N ALA A 173 11.77 -12.66 21.95
CA ALA A 173 10.80 -13.74 22.09
C ALA A 173 9.88 -13.53 23.30
N GLY A 174 8.57 -13.64 23.09
CA GLY A 174 7.55 -13.47 24.14
C GLY A 174 7.14 -12.02 24.43
N GLU A 175 7.90 -11.03 23.93
CA GLU A 175 7.55 -9.63 24.09
C GLU A 175 6.52 -9.17 23.06
N PRO A 176 5.63 -8.21 23.41
CA PRO A 176 4.69 -7.63 22.46
C PRO A 176 5.42 -6.82 21.38
N LEU A 177 4.81 -6.75 20.18
CA LEU A 177 5.32 -5.92 19.09
C LEU A 177 5.05 -4.44 19.38
N THR A 178 6.12 -3.67 19.59
CA THR A 178 6.06 -2.20 19.85
C THR A 178 6.55 -1.35 18.68
N TYR A 179 7.20 -1.97 17.69
CA TYR A 179 7.67 -1.32 16.47
C TYR A 179 6.48 -0.86 15.58
N PRO A 180 6.53 0.30 14.89
CA PRO A 180 5.49 0.75 13.98
C PRO A 180 5.40 -0.11 12.70
N PHE A 181 4.67 -1.21 12.76
CA PHE A 181 4.67 -2.28 11.75
C PHE A 181 3.66 -2.13 10.59
N MET A 182 2.96 -1.00 10.45
CA MET A 182 1.88 -0.86 9.44
C MET A 182 2.37 -0.99 8.00
N ALA A 183 3.56 -0.46 7.69
CA ALA A 183 4.16 -0.60 6.37
C ALA A 183 4.49 -2.08 6.08
N ASP A 184 5.08 -2.79 7.04
CA ASP A 184 5.38 -4.23 6.94
C ASP A 184 4.11 -5.07 6.80
N PHE A 185 3.06 -4.71 7.52
CA PHE A 185 1.78 -5.40 7.42
C PHE A 185 1.14 -5.20 6.04
N PHE A 186 1.24 -3.99 5.48
CA PHE A 186 0.84 -3.74 4.11
C PHE A 186 1.65 -4.58 3.11
N SER A 187 2.98 -4.61 3.24
CA SER A 187 3.86 -5.48 2.45
C SER A 187 3.46 -6.95 2.58
N ALA A 188 3.15 -7.44 3.78
CA ALA A 188 2.62 -8.79 3.98
C ALA A 188 1.32 -9.04 3.20
N THR A 189 0.40 -8.08 3.11
CA THR A 189 -0.80 -8.25 2.26
C THR A 189 -0.41 -8.49 0.80
N THR A 190 0.58 -7.77 0.28
CA THR A 190 1.06 -7.92 -1.11
C THR A 190 1.70 -9.30 -1.34
N VAL A 191 2.48 -9.79 -0.37
CA VAL A 191 3.08 -11.13 -0.41
C VAL A 191 2.02 -12.22 -0.37
N VAL A 192 0.95 -12.07 0.44
CA VAL A 192 -0.20 -13.00 0.46
C VAL A 192 -0.92 -13.05 -0.89
N PHE A 193 -0.89 -11.98 -1.67
CA PHE A 193 -1.37 -11.94 -3.05
C PHE A 193 -0.38 -12.47 -4.09
N GLY A 194 0.78 -12.99 -3.65
CA GLY A 194 1.79 -13.61 -4.51
C GLY A 194 2.78 -12.64 -5.13
N LEU A 195 2.86 -11.39 -4.64
CA LEU A 195 3.91 -10.47 -5.06
C LEU A 195 5.25 -10.87 -4.42
N PRO A 196 6.37 -10.73 -5.17
CA PRO A 196 7.69 -11.05 -4.65
C PRO A 196 8.07 -10.13 -3.49
N LEU A 197 8.87 -10.63 -2.56
CA LEU A 197 9.21 -9.95 -1.30
C LEU A 197 9.94 -8.63 -1.54
N GLU A 198 10.79 -8.58 -2.57
CA GLU A 198 11.49 -7.39 -3.04
C GLU A 198 10.50 -6.30 -3.40
N PHE A 199 9.51 -6.66 -4.22
CA PHE A 199 8.47 -5.73 -4.65
C PHE A 199 7.59 -5.27 -3.47
N ALA A 200 7.30 -6.18 -2.53
CA ALA A 200 6.53 -5.88 -1.34
C ALA A 200 7.21 -4.83 -0.43
N VAL A 201 8.54 -4.85 -0.35
CA VAL A 201 9.33 -3.89 0.44
C VAL A 201 9.58 -2.59 -0.33
N GLU A 202 9.81 -2.68 -1.65
CA GLU A 202 10.04 -1.50 -2.49
C GLU A 202 8.83 -0.55 -2.52
N TRP A 203 7.61 -1.10 -2.52
CA TRP A 203 6.42 -0.31 -2.79
C TRP A 203 6.06 0.72 -1.71
N PRO A 204 6.04 0.38 -0.41
CA PRO A 204 5.92 1.38 0.65
C PRO A 204 7.00 2.47 0.55
N THR A 205 8.26 2.10 0.30
CA THR A 205 9.37 3.06 0.19
C THR A 205 9.14 4.07 -0.93
N VAL A 206 8.67 3.63 -2.09
CA VAL A 206 8.38 4.53 -3.23
C VAL A 206 7.12 5.36 -3.00
N MET A 207 6.06 4.77 -2.46
CA MET A 207 4.77 5.47 -2.28
C MET A 207 4.78 6.47 -1.15
N PHE A 208 5.49 6.16 -0.06
CA PHE A 208 5.62 7.05 1.09
C PHE A 208 6.86 7.93 1.03
N ASN A 209 7.76 7.73 0.04
CA ASN A 209 9.04 8.42 -0.07
C ASN A 209 9.80 8.38 1.28
N SER A 210 9.84 7.20 1.90
CA SER A 210 10.39 6.94 3.24
C SER A 210 11.30 5.73 3.25
#